data_AF-A0A8B8W9M7-F1
#
_entry.id   AF-A0A8B8W9M7-F1
#
_cell.length_a   1.000
_cell.length_b   1.000
_cell.length_c   1.000
_cell.angle_alpha   90.00
_cell.angle_beta   90.00
_cell.angle_gamma   90.00
#
_symmetry.space_group_name_H-M   'P 1'
#
loop_
_entity.id
_entity.type
_entity.pdbx_description
1 polymer ?
#
loop_
_entity_poly.entity_id
_entity_poly.type
_entity_poly.pdbx_seq_one_letter_code
_entity_poly.pdbx_strand_id
1 'polypeptide(L)'
;MLDSCKKPVPQGSFLQFSMMPQRAGNDPPGVSNPSEMEKEISNMREKFLISVTKLVESKSYNSKVFSKEKYFQTIKEVKEAKEKGRKSSRDYRRAAKYDVISVQGTEKLIEATHGEQDRIRYYVHKEELFDILHDTHLSIGHGGRTRMLKELQGKYGNVTKEVIVLYLTLCKQCHQKNPVSKRGLAPKPMPFKDIDSRCQVEILDMQSNADG
;
A
#
# COMPACT_ATOMS: atom_id res chain seq x y z
N MET A 1 4.73 26.00 49.96
CA MET A 1 5.76 26.95 50.40
C MET A 1 7.10 26.40 49.90
N LEU A 2 7.42 26.54 48.62
CA LEU A 2 8.14 27.66 47.99
C LEU A 2 9.34 28.13 48.83
N ASP A 3 10.49 27.53 48.56
CA ASP A 3 11.80 28.14 48.82
C ASP A 3 12.71 27.79 47.63
N SER A 4 13.08 28.79 46.85
CA SER A 4 14.11 28.67 45.81
C SER A 4 14.75 30.03 45.60
N CYS A 5 16.02 30.08 45.99
CA CYS A 5 16.91 31.23 46.05
C CYS A 5 17.00 32.05 44.76
N LYS A 6 17.16 33.36 44.96
CA LYS A 6 17.43 34.40 43.96
C LYS A 6 18.96 34.63 43.79
N LYS A 7 19.37 34.71 42.51
CA LYS A 7 20.39 35.61 41.89
C LYS A 7 21.90 35.34 42.20
N PRO A 8 22.88 35.83 41.38
CA PRO A 8 22.81 36.81 40.27
C PRO A 8 23.55 36.46 38.96
N VAL A 9 23.38 37.35 37.97
CA VAL A 9 24.04 37.44 36.66
C VAL A 9 25.41 38.13 36.78
N PRO A 10 26.41 37.77 35.95
CA PRO A 10 27.46 38.71 35.57
C PRO A 10 27.43 39.04 34.06
N GLN A 11 27.61 40.33 33.78
CA GLN A 11 27.83 40.95 32.47
C GLN A 11 29.29 40.80 32.01
N GLY A 12 29.49 40.88 30.69
CA GLY A 12 30.80 41.05 30.03
C GLY A 12 31.16 39.85 29.16
N SER A 13 31.63 39.94 27.92
CA SER A 13 32.06 41.07 27.11
C SER A 13 32.16 40.62 25.65
N PHE A 14 32.01 41.60 24.76
CA PHE A 14 32.19 41.59 23.31
C PHE A 14 33.46 40.83 22.84
N LEU A 15 33.30 39.83 21.97
CA LEU A 15 34.32 39.45 20.99
C LEU A 15 33.65 39.20 19.64
N GLN A 16 33.95 40.11 18.72
CA GLN A 16 33.48 40.15 17.35
C GLN A 16 34.37 39.24 16.51
N PHE A 17 33.91 38.02 16.23
CA PHE A 17 34.51 37.16 15.20
C PHE A 17 33.70 37.26 13.91
N SER A 18 34.20 38.07 12.99
CA SER A 18 33.82 38.03 11.58
C SER A 18 34.36 36.74 10.96
N MET A 19 33.48 35.81 10.59
CA MET A 19 33.82 34.70 9.70
C MET A 19 32.73 34.53 8.64
N MET A 20 33.17 34.34 7.41
CA MET A 20 32.38 34.37 6.18
C MET A 20 31.27 33.31 6.15
N PRO A 21 30.20 33.49 5.36
CA PRO A 21 29.22 32.44 5.12
C PRO A 21 29.86 31.38 4.22
N GLN A 22 30.28 30.25 4.80
CA GLN A 22 30.48 29.05 4.00
C GLN A 22 29.11 28.54 3.59
N ARG A 23 28.83 28.64 2.29
CA ARG A 23 27.69 27.98 1.65
C ARG A 23 27.89 26.47 1.80
N ALA A 24 27.26 25.88 2.80
CA ALA A 24 26.94 24.46 2.76
C ALA A 24 25.86 24.29 1.69
N GLY A 25 26.25 23.74 0.55
CA GLY A 25 25.33 23.20 -0.44
C GLY A 25 24.55 22.06 0.20
N ASN A 26 23.41 22.39 0.80
CA ASN A 26 22.32 21.44 0.95
C ASN A 26 21.55 21.50 -0.36
N ASP A 27 21.89 20.60 -1.28
CA ASP A 27 21.00 20.31 -2.40
C ASP A 27 19.65 19.86 -1.81
N PRO A 28 18.53 20.51 -2.16
CA PRO A 28 17.22 20.00 -1.79
C PRO A 28 16.99 18.68 -2.55
N PRO A 29 16.28 17.71 -1.95
CA PRO A 29 15.95 16.47 -2.63
C PRO A 29 15.13 16.80 -3.88
N GLY A 30 15.55 16.25 -5.02
CA GLY A 30 15.03 16.53 -6.34
C GLY A 30 13.50 16.66 -6.37
N VAL A 31 13.05 17.89 -6.66
CA VAL A 31 11.67 18.15 -7.03
C VAL A 31 11.47 17.51 -8.39
N SER A 32 10.95 16.29 -8.42
CA SER A 32 10.51 15.65 -9.64
C SER A 32 9.44 16.53 -10.30
N ASN A 33 9.57 16.75 -11.60
CA ASN A 33 8.63 17.59 -12.34
C ASN A 33 7.20 17.02 -12.20
N PRO A 34 6.15 17.85 -12.02
CA PRO A 34 4.77 17.37 -11.90
C PRO A 34 4.36 16.45 -13.07
N SER A 35 4.82 16.79 -14.27
CA SER A 35 4.60 15.99 -15.49
C SER A 35 5.23 14.59 -15.42
N GLU A 36 6.37 14.42 -14.76
CA GLU A 36 7.00 13.11 -14.58
C GLU A 36 6.20 12.26 -13.60
N MET A 37 5.74 12.84 -12.49
CA MET A 37 4.94 12.13 -11.50
C MET A 37 3.61 11.65 -12.09
N GLU A 38 2.93 12.47 -12.88
CA GLU A 38 1.68 12.10 -13.56
C GLU A 38 1.87 10.96 -14.56
N LYS A 39 2.97 11.00 -15.34
CA LYS A 39 3.34 9.91 -16.26
C LYS A 39 3.62 8.61 -15.51
N GLU A 40 4.27 8.68 -14.35
CA GLU A 40 4.53 7.51 -13.52
C GLU A 40 3.25 6.90 -12.96
N ILE A 41 2.34 7.72 -12.45
CA ILE A 41 1.03 7.28 -11.96
C ILE A 41 0.23 6.61 -13.09
N SER A 42 0.23 7.21 -14.28
CA SER A 42 -0.45 6.66 -15.46
C SER A 42 0.11 5.29 -15.87
N ASN A 43 1.43 5.15 -15.89
CA ASN A 43 2.10 3.87 -16.18
C ASN A 43 1.77 2.80 -15.11
N MET A 44 1.75 3.18 -13.83
CA MET A 44 1.32 2.28 -12.75
C MET A 44 -0.14 1.85 -12.92
N ARG A 45 -1.02 2.77 -13.30
CA ARG A 45 -2.44 2.50 -13.54
C ARG A 45 -2.64 1.49 -14.65
N GLU A 46 -1.95 1.67 -15.78
CA GLU A 46 -2.00 0.74 -16.90
C GLU A 46 -1.52 -0.66 -16.53
N LYS A 47 -0.33 -0.76 -15.90
CA LYS A 47 0.21 -2.05 -15.42
C LYS A 47 -0.73 -2.74 -14.44
N PHE A 48 -1.34 -1.97 -13.54
CA PHE A 48 -2.31 -2.48 -12.58
C PHE A 48 -3.55 -3.06 -13.29
N LEU A 49 -4.14 -2.32 -14.23
CA LEU A 49 -5.32 -2.75 -14.97
C LEU A 49 -5.05 -4.02 -15.80
N ILE A 50 -3.87 -4.14 -16.39
CA ILE A 50 -3.44 -5.36 -17.11
C ILE A 50 -3.38 -6.54 -16.14
N SER A 51 -2.71 -6.39 -14.99
CA SER A 51 -2.61 -7.44 -13.98
C SER A 51 -3.95 -7.85 -13.39
N VAL A 52 -4.85 -6.89 -13.13
CA VAL A 52 -6.21 -7.16 -12.65
C VAL A 52 -7.04 -7.87 -13.72
N THR A 53 -6.90 -7.49 -14.99
CA THR A 53 -7.63 -8.17 -16.09
C THR A 53 -7.18 -9.63 -16.21
N LYS A 54 -5.87 -9.90 -16.18
CA LYS A 54 -5.33 -11.27 -16.12
C LYS A 54 -5.82 -12.06 -14.90
N LEU A 55 -5.92 -11.40 -13.74
CA LEU A 55 -6.47 -12.01 -12.53
C LEU A 55 -7.96 -12.38 -12.70
N VAL A 56 -8.74 -11.54 -13.38
CA VAL A 56 -10.16 -11.79 -13.67
C VAL A 56 -10.31 -12.92 -14.68
N GLU A 57 -9.47 -12.99 -15.71
CA GLU A 57 -9.51 -14.04 -16.74
C GLU A 57 -9.06 -15.41 -16.20
N SER A 58 -8.05 -15.42 -15.33
CA SER A 58 -7.58 -16.66 -14.68
C SER A 58 -8.55 -17.19 -13.62
N LYS A 59 -9.50 -16.37 -13.16
CA LYS A 59 -10.55 -16.77 -12.23
C LYS A 59 -11.85 -17.03 -12.99
N SER A 60 -12.60 -18.04 -12.56
CA SER A 60 -13.91 -18.32 -13.16
C SER A 60 -14.90 -17.16 -12.95
N TYR A 61 -16.14 -17.33 -13.44
CA TYR A 61 -17.22 -16.33 -13.36
C TYR A 61 -17.44 -15.71 -11.95
N ASN A 62 -16.96 -16.39 -10.90
CA ASN A 62 -17.01 -16.01 -9.49
C ASN A 62 -15.96 -14.98 -9.04
N SER A 63 -15.16 -14.38 -9.94
CA SER A 63 -14.27 -13.29 -9.55
C SER A 63 -15.05 -12.18 -8.84
N LYS A 64 -14.53 -11.73 -7.69
CA LYS A 64 -15.08 -10.61 -6.92
C LYS A 64 -14.88 -9.27 -7.64
N VAL A 65 -13.89 -9.18 -8.52
CA VAL A 65 -13.63 -7.97 -9.30
C VAL A 65 -14.58 -7.90 -10.50
N PHE A 66 -15.21 -6.74 -10.69
CA PHE A 66 -16.15 -6.51 -11.78
C PHE A 66 -15.49 -5.73 -12.91
N SER A 67 -15.75 -6.14 -14.15
CA SER A 67 -15.60 -5.23 -15.29
C SER A 67 -16.70 -4.17 -15.24
N LYS A 68 -16.50 -3.07 -15.96
CA LYS A 68 -17.52 -2.01 -16.05
C LYS A 68 -18.86 -2.54 -16.56
N GLU A 69 -18.84 -3.41 -17.55
CA GLU A 69 -20.04 -4.02 -18.14
C GLU A 69 -20.74 -4.93 -17.12
N LYS A 70 -19.99 -5.79 -16.43
CA LYS A 70 -20.53 -6.69 -15.39
C LYS A 70 -21.13 -5.90 -14.23
N TYR A 71 -20.52 -4.78 -13.87
CA TYR A 71 -20.99 -3.89 -12.82
C TYR A 71 -22.39 -3.34 -13.14
N PHE A 72 -22.55 -2.68 -14.29
CA PHE A 72 -23.84 -2.10 -14.71
C PHE A 72 -24.89 -3.17 -15.00
N GLN A 73 -24.49 -4.30 -15.58
CA GLN A 73 -25.38 -5.44 -15.78
C GLN A 73 -25.92 -5.95 -14.43
N THR A 74 -25.08 -6.02 -13.40
CA THR A 74 -25.51 -6.45 -12.06
C THR A 74 -26.50 -5.44 -11.46
N ILE A 75 -26.27 -4.13 -11.61
CA ILE A 75 -27.21 -3.09 -11.17
C ILE A 75 -28.58 -3.28 -11.83
N LYS A 76 -28.60 -3.43 -13.16
CA LYS A 76 -29.83 -3.65 -13.92
C LYS A 76 -30.57 -4.90 -13.44
N GLU A 77 -29.86 -6.02 -13.31
CA GLU A 77 -30.44 -7.28 -12.86
C GLU A 77 -31.00 -7.22 -11.44
N VAL A 78 -30.36 -6.47 -10.53
CA VAL A 78 -30.84 -6.28 -9.16
C VAL A 78 -32.13 -5.45 -9.15
N LYS A 79 -32.20 -4.37 -9.94
CA LYS A 79 -33.42 -3.57 -10.07
C LYS A 79 -34.57 -4.40 -10.64
N GLU A 80 -34.33 -5.10 -11.73
CA GLU A 80 -35.32 -6.02 -12.32
C GLU A 80 -35.77 -7.09 -11.32
N ALA A 81 -34.85 -7.68 -10.55
CA ALA A 81 -35.17 -8.69 -9.54
C ALA A 81 -36.03 -8.14 -8.39
N LYS A 82 -35.92 -6.84 -8.08
CA LYS A 82 -36.76 -6.19 -7.07
C LYS A 82 -38.17 -5.89 -7.59
N GLU A 83 -38.29 -5.51 -8.86
CA GLU A 83 -39.57 -5.17 -9.49
C GLU A 83 -40.35 -6.41 -9.98
N LYS A 84 -39.68 -7.52 -10.27
CA LYS A 84 -40.31 -8.77 -10.71
C LYS A 84 -41.26 -9.33 -9.65
N GLY A 85 -42.53 -9.48 -10.03
CA GLY A 85 -43.55 -10.13 -9.19
C GLY A 85 -43.28 -11.62 -8.95
N ARG A 86 -42.85 -12.37 -9.97
CA ARG A 86 -42.42 -13.78 -9.85
C ARG A 86 -40.90 -13.88 -9.92
N LYS A 87 -40.26 -14.12 -8.77
CA LYS A 87 -38.80 -14.18 -8.64
C LYS A 87 -38.28 -15.60 -8.89
N SER A 88 -37.24 -15.73 -9.71
CA SER A 88 -36.50 -16.99 -9.83
C SER A 88 -35.56 -17.18 -8.63
N SER A 89 -35.05 -18.40 -8.42
CA SER A 89 -33.99 -18.67 -7.41
C SER A 89 -32.77 -17.76 -7.59
N ARG A 90 -32.44 -17.39 -8.84
CA ARG A 90 -31.32 -16.49 -9.15
C ARG A 90 -31.60 -15.05 -8.71
N ASP A 91 -32.85 -14.60 -8.84
CA ASP A 91 -33.27 -13.26 -8.43
C ASP A 91 -33.24 -13.12 -6.91
N TYR A 92 -33.72 -14.15 -6.18
CA TYR A 92 -33.59 -14.20 -4.72
C TYR A 92 -32.13 -14.13 -4.27
N ARG A 93 -31.23 -14.94 -4.86
CA ARG A 93 -29.80 -14.90 -4.51
C ARG A 93 -29.16 -13.55 -4.79
N ARG A 94 -29.55 -12.87 -5.87
CA ARG A 94 -29.04 -11.52 -6.19
C ARG A 94 -29.54 -10.48 -5.21
N ALA A 95 -30.85 -10.44 -4.95
CA ALA A 95 -31.45 -9.48 -4.04
C ALA A 95 -30.99 -9.68 -2.58
N ALA A 96 -30.64 -10.91 -2.19
CA ALA A 96 -30.06 -11.20 -0.88
C ALA A 96 -28.60 -10.74 -0.74
N LYS A 97 -27.88 -10.56 -1.87
CA LYS A 97 -26.46 -10.22 -1.86
C LYS A 97 -26.19 -8.75 -2.19
N TYR A 98 -26.97 -8.19 -3.10
CA TYR A 98 -26.73 -6.86 -3.66
C TYR A 98 -27.95 -5.97 -3.49
N ASP A 99 -27.67 -4.69 -3.29
CA ASP A 99 -28.64 -3.61 -3.37
C ASP A 99 -28.08 -2.48 -4.24
N VAL A 100 -28.94 -1.55 -4.67
CA VAL A 100 -28.62 -0.39 -5.48
C VAL A 100 -29.12 0.85 -4.77
N ILE A 101 -28.24 1.83 -4.59
CA ILE A 101 -28.59 3.14 -4.05
C ILE A 101 -28.28 4.23 -5.08
N SER A 102 -29.02 5.34 -5.05
CA SER A 102 -28.72 6.52 -5.83
C SER A 102 -27.91 7.51 -4.99
N VAL A 103 -26.69 7.83 -5.42
CA VAL A 103 -25.82 8.81 -4.79
C VAL A 103 -25.54 9.91 -5.81
N GLN A 104 -25.98 11.14 -5.53
CA GLN A 104 -25.78 12.30 -6.42
C GLN A 104 -26.27 12.05 -7.86
N GLY A 105 -27.40 11.34 -8.01
CA GLY A 105 -27.97 11.00 -9.32
C GLY A 105 -27.27 9.84 -10.05
N THR A 106 -26.24 9.22 -9.45
CA THR A 106 -25.57 8.04 -10.01
C THR A 106 -25.95 6.80 -9.20
N GLU A 107 -26.36 5.74 -9.89
CA GLU A 107 -26.64 4.44 -9.27
C GLU A 107 -25.34 3.74 -8.87
N LYS A 108 -25.26 3.30 -7.62
CA LYS A 108 -24.12 2.58 -7.06
C LYS A 108 -24.59 1.25 -6.48
N LEU A 109 -23.87 0.19 -6.84
CA LEU A 109 -24.07 -1.15 -6.31
C LEU A 109 -23.46 -1.25 -4.91
N ILE A 110 -24.24 -1.75 -3.97
CA ILE A 110 -23.84 -1.97 -2.58
C ILE A 110 -24.14 -3.42 -2.17
N GLU A 111 -23.57 -3.85 -1.06
CA GLU A 111 -23.96 -5.09 -0.42
C GLU A 111 -25.33 -4.93 0.24
N ALA A 112 -26.20 -5.93 0.08
CA ALA A 112 -27.47 -5.96 0.77
C ALA A 112 -27.22 -6.15 2.27
N THR A 113 -27.52 -5.14 3.08
CA THR A 113 -27.33 -5.19 4.53
C THR A 113 -28.39 -6.10 5.15
N HIS A 114 -27.97 -7.26 5.66
CA HIS A 114 -28.77 -8.13 6.52
C HIS A 114 -28.14 -8.16 7.92
N GLY A 115 -28.34 -7.10 8.72
CA GLY A 115 -27.91 -7.04 10.13
C GLY A 115 -27.61 -5.63 10.66
N GLU A 116 -27.34 -5.52 11.98
CA GLU A 116 -27.07 -4.29 12.77
C GLU A 116 -25.84 -3.47 12.33
N GLN A 117 -25.16 -3.82 11.23
CA GLN A 117 -24.04 -3.02 10.75
C GLN A 117 -24.55 -1.90 9.85
N ASP A 118 -24.66 -0.70 10.40
CA ASP A 118 -25.00 0.56 9.69
C ASP A 118 -23.98 0.98 8.60
N ARG A 119 -22.96 0.17 8.33
CA ARG A 119 -21.90 0.51 7.37
C ARG A 119 -22.22 -0.03 5.98
N ILE A 120 -22.56 0.89 5.09
CA ILE A 120 -22.77 0.60 3.67
C ILE A 120 -21.43 0.21 3.02
N ARG A 121 -21.38 -1.00 2.45
CA ARG A 121 -20.23 -1.46 1.65
C ARG A 121 -20.53 -1.35 0.16
N TYR A 122 -19.70 -0.60 -0.55
CA TYR A 122 -19.82 -0.37 -1.99
C TYR A 122 -19.13 -1.47 -2.80
N TYR A 123 -19.69 -1.77 -3.96
CA TYR A 123 -18.97 -2.46 -5.03
C TYR A 123 -18.44 -1.43 -6.02
N VAL A 124 -17.23 -1.69 -6.52
CA VAL A 124 -16.54 -0.85 -7.52
C VAL A 124 -16.09 -1.66 -8.72
N HIS A 125 -16.02 -1.05 -9.89
CA HIS A 125 -15.49 -1.70 -11.09
C HIS A 125 -13.97 -1.53 -11.19
N LYS A 126 -13.32 -2.36 -12.02
CA LYS A 126 -11.85 -2.47 -12.05
C LYS A 126 -11.13 -1.16 -12.36
N GLU A 127 -11.74 -0.28 -13.14
CA GLU A 127 -11.16 1.02 -13.51
C GLU A 127 -11.13 2.02 -12.34
N GLU A 128 -12.01 1.89 -11.33
CA GLU A 128 -12.01 2.72 -10.11
C GLU A 128 -11.07 2.16 -9.02
N LEU A 129 -10.70 0.87 -9.10
CA LEU A 129 -9.89 0.21 -8.06
C LEU A 129 -8.52 0.86 -7.87
N PHE A 130 -7.88 1.32 -8.95
CA PHE A 130 -6.54 1.91 -8.85
C PHE A 130 -6.56 3.17 -7.99
N ASP A 131 -7.48 4.10 -8.30
CA ASP A 131 -7.55 5.39 -7.64
C ASP A 131 -7.87 5.22 -6.15
N ILE A 132 -8.83 4.32 -5.82
CA ILE A 132 -9.18 3.97 -4.44
C ILE A 132 -7.97 3.42 -3.66
N LEU A 133 -7.20 2.51 -4.28
CA LEU A 133 -6.02 1.92 -3.65
C LEU A 133 -4.91 2.95 -3.51
N HIS A 134 -4.71 3.81 -4.50
CA HIS A 134 -3.70 4.85 -4.50
C HIS A 134 -3.95 5.87 -3.40
N ASP A 135 -5.16 6.43 -3.35
CA ASP A 135 -5.56 7.42 -2.34
C ASP A 135 -5.50 6.83 -0.93
N THR A 136 -5.99 5.59 -0.77
CA THR A 136 -5.90 4.90 0.52
C THR A 136 -4.44 4.65 0.92
N HIS A 137 -3.59 4.27 -0.03
CA HIS A 137 -2.18 4.00 0.24
C HIS A 137 -1.41 5.26 0.64
N LEU A 138 -1.68 6.40 -0.01
CA LEU A 138 -1.09 7.69 0.32
C LEU A 138 -1.60 8.20 1.67
N SER A 139 -2.91 8.15 1.91
CA SER A 139 -3.51 8.65 3.16
C SER A 139 -3.03 7.90 4.41
N ILE A 140 -2.72 6.61 4.30
CA ILE A 140 -2.13 5.85 5.41
C ILE A 140 -0.59 5.92 5.45
N GLY A 141 0.06 6.68 4.57
CA GLY A 141 1.51 6.83 4.54
C GLY A 141 2.25 5.56 4.11
N HIS A 142 1.95 5.06 2.91
CA HIS A 142 2.57 3.86 2.33
C HIS A 142 2.39 2.58 3.17
N GLY A 143 1.22 2.45 3.81
CA GLY A 143 0.88 1.28 4.63
C GLY A 143 0.82 -0.01 3.81
N GLY A 144 1.32 -1.10 4.40
CA GLY A 144 1.34 -2.42 3.76
C GLY A 144 -0.04 -3.09 3.68
N ARG A 145 -0.05 -4.33 3.18
CA ARG A 145 -1.24 -5.14 2.89
C ARG A 145 -2.29 -5.15 4.02
N THR A 146 -1.87 -5.41 5.25
CA THR A 146 -2.80 -5.55 6.39
C THR A 146 -3.49 -4.24 6.73
N ARG A 147 -2.75 -3.12 6.66
CA ARG A 147 -3.28 -1.78 6.97
C ARG A 147 -4.26 -1.33 5.89
N MET A 148 -3.90 -1.48 4.62
CA MET A 148 -4.82 -1.19 3.51
C MET A 148 -6.10 -2.03 3.58
N LEU A 149 -5.99 -3.33 3.89
CA LEU A 149 -7.18 -4.19 4.00
C LEU A 149 -8.12 -3.71 5.11
N LYS A 150 -7.58 -3.32 6.27
CA LYS A 150 -8.38 -2.83 7.40
C LYS A 150 -9.18 -1.58 7.02
N GLU A 151 -8.57 -0.64 6.28
CA GLU A 151 -9.24 0.57 5.83
C GLU A 151 -10.30 0.33 4.75
N LEU A 152 -10.04 -0.61 3.83
CA LEU A 152 -10.90 -0.84 2.66
C LEU A 152 -12.05 -1.80 2.93
N GLN A 153 -11.87 -2.82 3.78
CA GLN A 153 -12.87 -3.89 4.01
C GLN A 153 -14.20 -3.38 4.60
N GLY A 154 -14.17 -2.24 5.30
CA GLY A 154 -15.35 -1.60 5.87
C GLY A 154 -16.13 -0.74 4.88
N LYS A 155 -15.50 -0.36 3.76
CA LYS A 155 -16.07 0.55 2.74
C LYS A 155 -16.43 -0.18 1.46
N TYR A 156 -15.71 -1.25 1.12
CA TYR A 156 -15.86 -1.94 -0.16
C TYR A 156 -16.04 -3.45 0.02
N GLY A 157 -17.05 -4.01 -0.66
CA GLY A 157 -17.37 -5.44 -0.60
C GLY A 157 -16.51 -6.32 -1.53
N ASN A 158 -15.83 -5.72 -2.51
CA ASN A 158 -15.08 -6.46 -3.53
C ASN A 158 -13.58 -6.14 -3.65
N VAL A 159 -13.03 -5.32 -2.76
CA VAL A 159 -11.58 -5.15 -2.67
C VAL A 159 -10.98 -6.34 -1.94
N THR A 160 -10.14 -7.13 -2.62
CA THR A 160 -9.52 -8.34 -2.04
C THR A 160 -8.06 -8.11 -1.66
N LYS A 161 -7.54 -8.99 -0.79
CA LYS A 161 -6.11 -9.02 -0.42
C LYS A 161 -5.20 -9.10 -1.64
N GLU A 162 -5.57 -9.88 -2.65
CA GLU A 162 -4.78 -10.09 -3.87
C GLU A 162 -4.67 -8.80 -4.69
N VAL A 163 -5.78 -8.07 -4.86
CA VAL A 163 -5.80 -6.80 -5.58
C VAL A 163 -4.92 -5.77 -4.88
N ILE A 164 -4.97 -5.71 -3.53
CA ILE A 164 -4.08 -4.85 -2.74
C ILE A 164 -2.61 -5.22 -2.96
N VAL A 165 -2.28 -6.51 -2.94
CA VAL A 165 -0.90 -6.97 -3.17
C VAL A 165 -0.42 -6.60 -4.56
N LEU A 166 -1.25 -6.81 -5.60
CA LEU A 166 -0.92 -6.38 -6.97
C LEU A 166 -0.56 -4.88 -7.02
N TYR A 167 -1.35 -4.03 -6.37
CA TYR A 167 -1.04 -2.61 -6.30
C TYR A 167 0.29 -2.33 -5.58
N LEU A 168 0.51 -2.95 -4.41
CA LEU A 168 1.74 -2.75 -3.63
C LEU A 168 3.01 -3.15 -4.40
N THR A 169 2.93 -4.17 -5.27
CA THR A 169 4.02 -4.56 -6.18
C THR A 169 4.34 -3.54 -7.27
N LEU A 170 3.58 -2.46 -7.40
CA LEU A 170 3.84 -1.39 -8.35
C LEU A 170 4.36 -0.12 -7.68
N CYS A 171 4.25 -0.01 -6.34
CA CYS A 171 4.69 1.16 -5.60
C CYS A 171 6.23 1.20 -5.45
N LYS A 172 6.89 2.14 -6.13
CA LYS A 172 8.36 2.32 -6.07
C LYS A 172 8.88 2.53 -4.64
N GLN A 173 8.21 3.37 -3.85
CA GLN A 173 8.63 3.67 -2.48
C GLN A 173 8.58 2.43 -1.57
N CYS A 174 7.57 1.58 -1.75
CA CYS A 174 7.44 0.34 -0.99
C CYS A 174 8.48 -0.70 -1.40
N HIS A 175 8.86 -0.74 -2.69
CA HIS A 175 9.91 -1.61 -3.21
C HIS A 175 11.30 -1.22 -2.74
N GLN A 176 11.61 0.08 -2.70
CA GLN A 176 12.93 0.55 -2.26
C GLN A 176 13.16 0.33 -0.77
N LYS A 177 12.11 0.47 0.06
CA LYS A 177 12.19 0.25 1.52
C LYS A 177 12.15 -1.22 1.93
N ASN A 178 11.67 -2.09 1.05
CA ASN A 178 11.75 -3.54 1.20
C ASN A 178 12.59 -4.10 0.06
N PRO A 179 13.92 -3.90 0.05
CA PRO A 179 14.75 -4.74 -0.80
C PRO A 179 14.43 -6.15 -0.35
N VAL A 180 13.81 -6.95 -1.23
CA VAL A 180 13.57 -8.37 -0.98
C VAL A 180 14.88 -8.87 -0.43
N SER A 181 14.90 -9.29 0.84
CA SER A 181 16.14 -9.76 1.45
C SER A 181 16.57 -10.92 0.58
N LYS A 182 17.50 -10.68 -0.34
CA LYS A 182 18.31 -11.72 -0.93
C LYS A 182 19.17 -12.16 0.24
N ARG A 183 18.57 -12.96 1.13
CA ARG A 183 19.30 -13.96 1.88
C ARG A 183 19.84 -14.89 0.81
N GLY A 184 20.90 -14.44 0.12
CA GLY A 184 21.86 -15.38 -0.40
C GLY A 184 22.22 -16.18 0.83
N LEU A 185 21.82 -17.45 0.86
CA LEU A 185 22.48 -18.38 1.74
C LEU A 185 23.96 -18.19 1.40
N ALA A 186 24.74 -17.71 2.36
CA ALA A 186 26.19 -17.89 2.28
C ALA A 186 26.38 -19.36 1.93
N PRO A 187 27.10 -19.70 0.83
CA PRO A 187 27.30 -21.09 0.45
C PRO A 187 27.80 -21.81 1.68
N LYS A 188 27.02 -22.77 2.19
CA LYS A 188 27.47 -23.59 3.31
C LYS A 188 28.78 -24.24 2.81
N PRO A 189 29.91 -24.09 3.52
CA PRO A 189 31.14 -24.74 3.10
C PRO A 189 30.85 -26.23 2.92
N MET A 190 31.14 -26.76 1.73
CA MET A 190 30.86 -28.15 1.41
C MET A 190 31.67 -29.02 2.37
N PRO A 191 31.04 -29.91 3.17
CA PRO A 191 31.80 -30.83 4.00
C PRO A 191 32.55 -31.79 3.07
N PHE A 192 33.87 -31.75 3.13
CA PHE A 192 34.72 -32.70 2.42
C PHE A 192 34.99 -33.91 3.33
N LYS A 193 35.09 -35.11 2.75
CA LYS A 193 35.17 -36.37 3.50
C LYS A 193 36.55 -36.67 4.09
N ASP A 194 37.63 -36.19 3.49
CA ASP A 194 38.99 -36.45 3.95
C ASP A 194 39.54 -35.26 4.75
N ILE A 195 40.15 -35.58 5.89
CA ILE A 195 40.49 -34.64 6.96
C ILE A 195 41.58 -33.60 6.63
N ASP A 196 42.23 -33.67 5.46
CA ASP A 196 43.40 -32.84 5.10
C ASP A 196 43.30 -32.13 3.73
N SER A 197 42.13 -32.11 3.08
CA SER A 197 42.05 -31.58 1.70
C SER A 197 41.98 -30.06 1.59
N ARG A 198 41.56 -29.37 2.65
CA ARG A 198 41.42 -27.91 2.70
C ARG A 198 41.61 -27.38 4.11
N CYS A 199 42.45 -26.37 4.25
CA CYS A 199 42.51 -25.51 5.44
C CYS A 199 42.08 -24.09 5.07
N GLN A 200 41.43 -23.40 6.01
CA GLN A 200 41.16 -21.96 5.88
C GLN A 200 42.21 -21.25 6.72
N VAL A 201 43.07 -20.47 6.07
CA VAL A 201 44.10 -19.66 6.73
C VAL A 201 43.58 -18.23 6.78
N GLU A 202 43.35 -17.74 7.99
CA GLU A 202 42.97 -16.35 8.26
C GLU A 202 44.17 -15.63 8.88
N ILE A 203 44.54 -14.48 8.32
CA ILE A 203 45.61 -13.64 8.85
C ILE A 203 44.97 -12.68 9.85
N LEU A 204 45.33 -12.81 11.12
CA LEU A 204 44.94 -11.88 12.17
C LEU A 204 46.07 -10.87 12.38
N ASP A 205 45.78 -9.59 12.13
CA ASP A 205 46.71 -8.50 12.43
C ASP A 205 46.68 -8.20 13.94
N MET A 206 47.78 -8.50 14.63
CA MET A 206 47.90 -8.21 16.06
C MET A 206 48.45 -6.79 16.24
N GLN A 207 47.57 -5.86 16.56
CA GLN A 207 47.96 -4.52 16.99
C GLN A 207 48.10 -4.49 18.51
N SER A 208 49.33 -4.37 19.03
CA SER A 208 49.56 -4.14 20.45
C SER A 208 49.39 -2.66 20.78
N ASN A 209 48.46 -2.35 21.66
CA ASN A 209 48.41 -1.05 22.33
C ASN A 209 49.32 -1.11 23.56
N ALA A 210 50.08 -0.05 23.82
CA ALA A 210 50.87 0.05 25.04
C ALA A 210 49.95 0.38 26.22
N ASP A 211 50.02 -0.41 27.28
CA ASP A 211 49.41 -0.06 28.58
C ASP A 211 50.38 0.87 29.32
N GLY A 212 50.00 2.16 29.47
CA GLY A 212 50.67 3.12 30.34
C GLY A 212 51.06 4.43 29.67
#